data_AF-A0A929I3I2-F1
#
_entry.id   AF-A0A929I3I2-F1
#
_cell.length_a   1.000
_cell.length_b   1.000
_cell.length_c   1.000
_cell.angle_alpha   90.00
_cell.angle_beta   90.00
_cell.angle_gamma   90.00
#
_symmetry.space_group_name_H-M   'P 1'
#
loop_
_entity.id
_entity.type
_entity.pdbx_description
1 polymer ?
#
loop_
_entity_poly.entity_id
_entity_poly.type
_entity_poly.pdbx_seq_one_letter_code
_entity_poly.pdbx_strand_id
1 'polypeptide(L)' 'AAVLPGAMFLAAYIGDVPLLGVPACGLHHRITVLDLVLPRILAGEKIGKAALAFLGHGGLCKDCQECTYPHCPFGK' A
#
# COMPACT_ATOMS: atom_id res chain seq x y z
N ALA A 1 12.34 -5.06 3.72
CA ALA A 1 11.71 -4.24 4.78
C ALA A 1 10.23 -4.11 4.44
N ALA A 2 9.32 -3.96 5.40
CA ALA A 2 7.91 -3.74 5.09
C ALA A 2 7.70 -2.47 4.24
N VAL A 3 6.62 -2.43 3.48
CA VAL A 3 6.17 -1.19 2.80
C VAL A 3 6.01 -0.10 3.84
N LEU A 4 6.80 0.94 3.69
CA LEU A 4 6.77 2.14 4.51
C LEU A 4 6.82 3.37 3.58
N PRO A 5 6.11 4.47 3.90
CA PRO A 5 5.18 4.67 5.01
C PRO A 5 3.86 3.91 4.83
N GLY A 6 3.18 3.61 5.94
CA GLY A 6 1.93 2.85 5.90
C GLY A 6 1.90 1.60 6.79
N ALA A 7 2.84 1.45 7.72
CA ALA A 7 2.75 0.42 8.75
C ALA A 7 1.37 0.48 9.45
N MET A 8 0.79 -0.67 9.74
CA MET A 8 -0.56 -0.83 10.33
C MET A 8 -1.73 -0.58 9.36
N PHE A 9 -1.51 -0.58 8.05
CA PHE A 9 -2.62 -0.62 7.09
C PHE A 9 -3.50 -1.86 7.25
N LEU A 10 -4.80 -1.67 7.13
CA LEU A 10 -5.81 -2.72 7.27
C LEU A 10 -6.69 -2.78 6.03
N ALA A 11 -6.95 -3.98 5.53
CA ALA A 11 -7.99 -4.23 4.53
C ALA A 11 -8.97 -5.27 5.07
N ALA A 12 -10.25 -4.94 5.02
CA ALA A 12 -11.37 -5.80 5.37
C ALA A 12 -12.48 -5.66 4.33
N TYR A 13 -13.48 -6.53 4.39
CA TYR A 13 -14.61 -6.52 3.47
C TYR A 13 -15.91 -6.74 4.24
N ILE A 14 -16.91 -5.92 3.94
CA ILE A 14 -18.29 -6.11 4.39
C ILE A 14 -19.08 -6.52 3.14
N GLY A 15 -19.25 -7.84 2.95
CA GLY A 15 -19.69 -8.39 1.67
C GLY A 15 -18.68 -8.08 0.56
N ASP A 16 -19.11 -7.30 -0.43
CA ASP A 16 -18.27 -6.83 -1.55
C ASP A 16 -17.76 -5.40 -1.35
N VAL A 17 -18.13 -4.72 -0.26
CA VAL A 17 -17.67 -3.36 0.03
C VAL A 17 -16.30 -3.43 0.72
N PRO A 18 -15.23 -2.84 0.13
CA PRO A 18 -13.91 -2.79 0.76
C PRO A 18 -13.91 -1.76 1.89
N LEU A 19 -13.34 -2.15 3.04
CA LEU A 19 -13.08 -1.29 4.18
C LEU A 19 -11.57 -1.17 4.38
N LEU A 20 -11.04 0.04 4.23
CA LEU A 20 -9.61 0.32 4.32
C LEU A 20 -9.29 1.17 5.55
N GLY A 21 -8.44 0.64 6.43
CA GLY A 21 -7.85 1.38 7.55
C GLY A 21 -6.52 2.00 7.13
N VAL A 22 -6.46 3.32 7.09
CA VAL A 22 -5.26 4.08 6.68
C VAL A 22 -4.58 4.66 7.92
N PRO A 23 -3.27 4.43 8.11
CA PRO A 23 -2.54 5.02 9.23
C PRO A 23 -2.41 6.53 9.06
N ALA A 24 -2.30 7.25 10.19
CA ALA A 24 -2.20 8.71 10.20
C ALA A 24 -1.06 9.28 9.34
N CYS A 25 0.00 8.50 9.10
CA CYS A 25 1.09 8.90 8.21
C CYS A 25 0.65 9.24 6.78
N GLY A 26 -0.51 8.75 6.32
CA GLY A 26 -1.10 9.11 5.02
C GLY A 26 -1.54 10.58 4.91
N LEU A 27 -1.61 11.31 6.03
CA LEU A 27 -1.82 12.77 6.02
C LEU A 27 -0.54 13.54 5.67
N HIS A 28 0.63 12.96 5.94
CA HIS A 28 1.92 13.66 5.86
C HIS A 28 2.81 13.16 4.72
N HIS A 29 2.61 11.92 4.26
CA HIS A 29 3.39 11.36 3.17
C HIS A 29 2.55 11.29 1.91
N ARG A 30 3.12 11.78 0.80
CA ARG A 30 2.44 11.80 -0.51
C ARG A 30 2.18 10.41 -1.07
N ILE A 31 3.06 9.45 -0.74
CA ILE A 31 3.00 8.07 -1.21
C ILE A 31 3.07 7.14 -0.01
N THR A 32 2.10 6.24 0.11
CA THR A 32 1.99 5.24 1.17
C THR A 32 1.55 3.90 0.62
N VAL A 33 1.45 2.88 1.49
CA VAL A 33 0.89 1.57 1.11
C VAL A 33 -0.52 1.66 0.51
N LEU A 34 -1.30 2.70 0.84
CA LEU A 34 -2.61 2.91 0.23
C LEU A 34 -2.51 3.07 -1.28
N ASP A 35 -1.49 3.76 -1.79
CA ASP A 35 -1.27 3.99 -3.22
C ASP A 35 -0.94 2.70 -4.00
N LEU A 36 -0.48 1.65 -3.29
CA LEU A 36 -0.26 0.33 -3.88
C LEU A 36 -1.53 -0.53 -3.85
N VAL A 37 -2.37 -0.37 -2.83
CA VAL A 37 -3.53 -1.23 -2.58
C VAL A 37 -4.80 -0.69 -3.23
N LEU A 38 -5.04 0.61 -3.12
CA LEU A 38 -6.26 1.27 -3.58
C LEU A 38 -6.50 1.08 -5.09
N PRO A 39 -5.51 1.29 -5.99
CA PRO A 39 -5.74 1.10 -7.43
C PRO A 39 -6.16 -0.33 -7.78
N ARG A 40 -5.65 -1.33 -7.06
CA ARG A 40 -5.98 -2.75 -7.27
C ARG A 40 -7.41 -3.07 -6.85
N ILE A 41 -7.84 -2.54 -5.71
CA ILE A 41 -9.23 -2.66 -5.26
C ILE A 41 -10.19 -1.98 -6.24
N LEU A 42 -9.82 -0.78 -6.74
CA LEU A 42 -10.60 -0.08 -7.76
C LEU A 42 -10.64 -0.84 -9.10
N ALA A 43 -9.60 -1.63 -9.41
CA ALA A 43 -9.58 -2.54 -10.54
C ALA A 43 -10.40 -3.83 -10.32
N GLY A 44 -11.06 -3.97 -9.16
CA GLY A 44 -11.88 -5.14 -8.81
C GLY A 44 -11.09 -6.28 -8.15
N GLU A 45 -9.81 -6.10 -7.85
CA GLU A 45 -9.03 -7.13 -7.15
C GLU A 45 -9.42 -7.21 -5.67
N LYS A 46 -9.63 -8.44 -5.18
CA LYS A 46 -9.86 -8.69 -3.75
C LYS A 46 -8.53 -8.93 -3.04
N ILE A 47 -8.12 -7.96 -2.21
CA ILE A 47 -6.85 -7.96 -1.51
C ILE A 47 -6.96 -8.81 -0.25
N GLY A 48 -6.40 -10.02 -0.32
CA GLY A 48 -6.36 -10.96 0.79
C GLY A 48 -5.06 -10.92 1.58
N LYS A 49 -4.98 -11.81 2.59
CA LYS A 49 -3.82 -11.97 3.48
C LYS A 49 -2.50 -12.14 2.71
N ALA A 50 -2.49 -12.93 1.64
CA ALA A 50 -1.28 -13.19 0.85
C ALA A 50 -0.75 -11.92 0.16
N ALA A 51 -1.64 -11.11 -0.41
CA ALA A 51 -1.27 -9.85 -1.04
C ALA A 51 -0.70 -8.85 -0.03
N LEU A 52 -1.32 -8.75 1.16
CA LEU A 52 -0.79 -7.91 2.24
C LEU A 52 0.54 -8.43 2.80
N ALA A 53 0.70 -9.76 2.93
CA ALA A 53 1.95 -10.36 3.40
C ALA A 53 3.12 -10.08 2.46
N PHE A 54 2.87 -10.04 1.14
CA PHE A 54 3.88 -9.67 0.15
C PHE A 54 4.40 -8.24 0.37
N LEU A 55 3.50 -7.30 0.71
CA LEU A 55 3.87 -5.93 1.09
C LEU A 55 4.68 -5.87 2.40
N GLY A 56 4.74 -6.96 3.17
CA GLY A 56 5.65 -7.08 4.32
C GLY A 56 7.14 -7.10 3.95
N HIS A 57 7.47 -7.34 2.67
CA HIS A 57 8.84 -7.27 2.15
C HIS A 57 9.06 -6.08 1.19
N GLY A 58 8.03 -5.28 0.95
CA GLY A 58 7.88 -4.31 -0.14
C GLY A 58 8.75 -3.04 -0.16
N GLY A 59 9.75 -2.88 0.71
CA GLY A 59 10.68 -1.74 0.66
C GLY A 59 10.15 -0.39 1.17
N LEU A 60 11.04 0.62 1.21
CA LEU A 60 10.77 1.95 1.78
C LEU A 60 10.64 3.00 0.68
N CYS A 61 9.61 3.84 0.75
CA CYS A 61 9.51 5.05 -0.06
C CYS A 61 10.59 6.03 0.35
N LYS A 62 11.36 6.55 -0.62
CA LYS A 62 12.50 7.45 -0.37
C LYS A 62 12.14 8.93 -0.44
N ASP A 63 10.85 9.25 -0.59
CA ASP A 63 10.34 10.62 -0.78
C ASP A 63 11.07 11.39 -1.90
N CYS A 64 11.47 10.68 -2.96
CA CYS A 64 12.09 11.27 -4.14
C CYS A 64 11.10 12.21 -4.86
N GLN A 65 11.64 13.24 -5.53
CA GLN A 65 10.83 14.21 -6.26
C GLN A 65 10.05 13.56 -7.41
N GLU A 66 10.64 12.56 -8.06
CA GLU A 66 10.03 11.78 -9.14
C GLU A 66 10.35 10.30 -8.96
N CYS A 67 9.35 9.43 -9.15
CA CYS A 67 9.50 7.98 -9.02
C CYS A 67 10.01 7.37 -10.33
N THR A 68 11.11 6.63 -10.28
CA THR A 68 11.65 5.94 -11.45
C THR A 68 11.35 4.44 -11.40
N TYR A 69 10.45 3.96 -12.23
CA TYR A 69 10.17 2.53 -12.37
C TYR A 69 10.99 1.92 -13.52
N PRO A 70 11.48 0.66 -13.40
CA PRO A 70 11.30 -0.27 -12.29
C PRO A 70 12.37 -0.11 -11.19
N HIS A 71 13.18 0.95 -11.17
CA HIS A 71 14.26 1.09 -10.20
C HIS A 71 13.79 1.43 -8.77
N CYS A 72 12.55 1.88 -8.62
CA CYS A 72 11.94 2.16 -7.33
C CYS A 72 11.79 0.85 -6.51
N PRO A 73 12.33 0.78 -5.28
CA PRO A 73 12.18 -0.37 -4.41
C PRO A 73 10.84 -0.40 -3.67
N PHE A 74 10.02 0.64 -3.78
CA PHE A 74 8.75 0.76 -3.08
C PHE A 74 7.68 -0.16 -3.72
N GLY A 75 7.03 -0.98 -2.88
CA GLY A 75 6.06 -1.99 -3.26
C GLY A 75 6.64 -3.30 -3.81
N LYS A 76 7.95 -3.53 -3.70
CA LYS A 76 8.65 -4.71 -4.26
C LYS A 76 9.07 -5.75 -3.24
#